data_AF-A0A6F9ATA2-F1
#
_entry.id   AF-A0A6F9ATA2-F1
#
_cell.length_a   1.000
_cell.length_b   1.000
_cell.length_c   1.000
_cell.angle_alpha   90.00
_cell.angle_beta   90.00
_cell.angle_gamma   90.00
#
_symmetry.space_group_name_H-M   'P 1'
#
loop_
_entity.id
_entity.type
_entity.pdbx_description
1 polymer ?
#
loop_
_entity_poly.entity_id
_entity_poly.type
_entity_poly.pdbx_seq_one_letter_code
_entity_poly.pdbx_strand_id
1 'polypeptide(L)'
;PSWFVALRSGAMRRSSNCRAEAELKNFTPHYRQQYFVAFCSKLQEEVEQQKETRTQLLKQREPPRPEEVLYQDSVLQYDDTRKWKERFVVMRANHSLECHDNQESFSKGVPARQRLLPSGGVVLTSEEKYTALVDKAFPDPYGLKEETSPPVVVVPPGQFPVYLRLPYRRDAYFSFPQEDRRATFRSILTGCIRHQNHSMLHLGVLTLTPDP
;
A
#
# COMPACT_ATOMS: atom_id res chain seq x y z
N PRO A 1 2.65 -24.58 -0.65
CA PRO A 1 4.04 -24.49 -1.22
C PRO A 1 4.12 -24.68 -2.76
N SER A 2 3.26 -25.51 -3.37
CA SER A 2 3.32 -25.85 -4.81
C SER A 2 2.77 -24.76 -5.77
N TRP A 3 1.75 -24.00 -5.36
CA TRP A 3 1.06 -23.01 -6.21
C TRP A 3 1.91 -21.79 -6.59
N PHE A 4 2.82 -21.35 -5.70
CA PHE A 4 3.72 -20.21 -5.96
C PHE A 4 4.79 -20.51 -7.03
N VAL A 5 5.10 -21.79 -7.27
CA VAL A 5 6.04 -22.21 -8.31
C VAL A 5 5.32 -22.32 -9.66
N ALA A 6 4.05 -22.76 -9.67
CA ALA A 6 3.22 -22.86 -10.87
C ALA A 6 2.93 -21.50 -11.54
N LEU A 7 2.84 -20.41 -10.75
CA LEU A 7 2.67 -19.04 -11.26
C LEU A 7 3.87 -18.52 -12.09
N ARG A 8 5.03 -19.20 -12.06
CA ARG A 8 6.24 -18.76 -12.78
C ARG A 8 6.45 -19.40 -14.15
N SER A 9 5.51 -20.21 -14.65
CA SER A 9 5.61 -20.75 -16.01
C SER A 9 5.31 -19.67 -17.06
N GLY A 10 6.03 -19.68 -18.20
CA GLY A 10 5.84 -18.70 -19.29
C GLY A 10 4.45 -18.76 -19.92
N ALA A 11 3.82 -19.94 -19.93
CA ALA A 11 2.46 -20.15 -20.45
C ALA A 11 1.37 -19.53 -19.53
N MET A 12 1.50 -19.71 -18.21
CA MET A 12 0.57 -19.10 -17.25
C MET A 12 0.66 -17.57 -17.28
N ARG A 13 1.87 -17.02 -17.39
CA ARG A 13 2.08 -15.56 -17.54
C ARG A 13 1.47 -14.99 -18.83
N ARG A 14 1.56 -15.72 -19.95
CA ARG A 14 0.90 -15.32 -21.21
C ARG A 14 -0.62 -15.36 -21.08
N SER A 15 -1.17 -16.44 -20.51
CA SER A 15 -2.62 -16.59 -20.31
C SER A 15 -3.19 -15.51 -19.37
N SER A 16 -2.50 -15.18 -18.27
CA SER A 16 -2.91 -14.11 -17.36
C SER A 16 -2.88 -12.74 -18.04
N ASN A 17 -1.87 -12.47 -18.87
CA ASN A 17 -1.78 -11.23 -19.63
C ASN A 17 -2.92 -11.11 -20.65
N CYS A 18 -3.20 -12.18 -21.40
CA CYS A 18 -4.32 -12.19 -22.35
C CYS A 18 -5.66 -11.92 -21.67
N ARG A 19 -5.90 -12.47 -20.46
CA ARG A 19 -7.11 -12.19 -19.70
C ARG A 19 -7.17 -10.74 -19.21
N ALA A 20 -6.08 -10.22 -18.65
CA ALA A 20 -6.01 -8.83 -18.21
C ALA A 20 -6.23 -7.84 -19.37
N GLU A 21 -5.67 -8.11 -20.54
CA GLU A 21 -5.91 -7.31 -21.76
C GLU A 21 -7.36 -7.38 -22.22
N ALA A 22 -8.00 -8.55 -22.16
CA ALA A 22 -9.41 -8.70 -22.51
C ALA A 22 -10.32 -7.90 -21.56
N GLU A 23 -10.09 -8.00 -20.26
CA GLU A 23 -10.82 -7.19 -19.25
C GLU A 23 -10.63 -5.69 -19.49
N LEU A 24 -9.40 -5.25 -19.79
CA LEU A 24 -9.13 -3.84 -20.09
C LEU A 24 -9.84 -3.39 -21.38
N LYS A 25 -9.85 -4.22 -22.42
CA LYS A 25 -10.57 -3.93 -23.68
C LYS A 25 -12.07 -3.83 -23.46
N ASN A 26 -12.64 -4.71 -22.62
CA ASN A 26 -14.06 -4.67 -22.25
C ASN A 26 -14.40 -3.44 -21.41
N PHE A 27 -13.50 -3.02 -20.51
CA PHE A 27 -13.70 -1.85 -19.65
C PHE A 27 -13.54 -0.51 -20.39
N THR A 28 -12.64 -0.45 -21.38
CA THR A 28 -12.29 0.77 -22.12
C THR A 28 -13.49 1.55 -22.67
N PRO A 29 -14.49 0.96 -23.37
CA PRO A 29 -15.63 1.71 -23.88
C PRO A 29 -16.45 2.36 -22.77
N HIS A 30 -16.65 1.66 -21.66
CA HIS A 30 -17.37 2.20 -20.49
C HIS A 30 -16.61 3.37 -19.87
N TYR A 31 -15.29 3.23 -19.70
CA TYR A 31 -14.45 4.31 -19.20
C TYR A 31 -14.53 5.56 -20.10
N ARG A 32 -14.44 5.40 -21.43
CA ARG A 32 -14.52 6.53 -22.38
C ARG A 32 -15.86 7.26 -22.31
N GLN A 33 -16.96 6.52 -22.21
CA GLN A 33 -18.30 7.12 -22.10
C GLN A 33 -18.44 7.90 -20.78
N GLN A 34 -18.02 7.29 -19.66
CA GLN A 34 -18.06 7.96 -18.36
C GLN A 34 -17.12 9.15 -18.28
N TYR A 35 -15.95 9.07 -18.92
CA TYR A 35 -15.01 10.17 -19.04
C TYR A 35 -15.66 11.38 -19.72
N PHE A 36 -16.34 11.16 -20.86
CA PHE A 36 -17.02 12.25 -21.57
C PHE A 36 -18.12 12.90 -20.72
N VAL A 37 -18.93 12.09 -20.03
CA VAL A 37 -19.98 12.60 -19.12
C VAL A 37 -19.36 13.42 -18.00
N ALA A 38 -18.35 12.89 -17.29
CA ALA A 38 -17.69 13.59 -16.20
C ALA A 38 -17.01 14.89 -16.66
N PHE A 39 -16.41 14.89 -17.85
CA PHE A 39 -15.80 16.08 -18.45
C PHE A 39 -16.84 17.16 -18.77
N CYS A 40 -17.95 16.80 -19.43
CA CYS A 40 -19.03 17.73 -19.70
C CYS A 40 -19.67 18.27 -18.42
N SER A 41 -19.89 17.43 -17.40
CA SER A 41 -20.38 17.85 -16.09
C SER A 41 -19.42 18.84 -15.43
N LYS A 42 -18.10 18.59 -15.47
CA LYS A 42 -17.10 19.51 -14.95
C LYS A 42 -17.14 20.86 -15.68
N LEU A 43 -17.21 20.87 -17.01
CA LEU A 43 -17.33 22.11 -17.78
C LEU A 43 -18.62 22.87 -17.46
N GLN A 44 -19.73 22.15 -17.31
CA GLN A 44 -21.00 22.74 -16.92
C GLN A 44 -20.91 23.35 -15.52
N GLU A 45 -20.31 22.64 -14.55
CA GLU A 45 -20.02 23.17 -13.21
C GLU A 45 -19.15 24.42 -13.28
N GLU A 46 -18.06 24.44 -14.06
CA GLU A 46 -17.19 25.62 -14.20
C GLU A 46 -17.91 26.83 -14.83
N VAL A 47 -18.81 26.59 -15.80
CA VAL A 47 -19.60 27.65 -16.46
C VAL A 47 -20.73 28.16 -15.55
N GLU A 48 -21.40 27.27 -14.81
CA GLU A 48 -22.51 27.61 -13.92
C GLU A 48 -22.05 28.15 -12.55
N GLN A 49 -20.91 27.69 -12.03
CA GLN A 49 -20.35 28.03 -10.71
C GLN A 49 -19.43 29.27 -10.72
N GLN A 50 -19.79 30.31 -11.48
CA GLN A 50 -19.38 31.67 -11.13
C GLN A 50 -19.93 32.15 -9.75
N LYS A 51 -20.57 31.25 -8.99
CA LYS A 51 -20.98 31.40 -7.58
C LYS A 51 -20.24 30.38 -6.71
N GLU A 52 -18.92 30.51 -6.56
CA GLU A 52 -18.17 29.71 -5.58
C GLU A 52 -18.74 29.91 -4.17
N THR A 53 -19.07 28.81 -3.49
CA THR A 53 -19.38 28.84 -2.06
C THR A 53 -18.07 29.04 -1.32
N ARG A 54 -17.72 30.31 -1.06
CA ARG A 54 -16.48 30.68 -0.39
C ARG A 54 -16.37 29.94 0.94
N THR A 55 -15.39 29.06 1.06
CA THR A 55 -15.12 28.34 2.31
C THR A 55 -14.71 29.36 3.38
N GLN A 56 -15.32 29.26 4.57
CA GLN A 56 -14.98 30.17 5.67
C GLN A 56 -13.58 29.92 6.24
N LEU A 57 -13.04 28.70 6.03
CA LEU A 57 -11.68 28.34 6.40
C LEU A 57 -10.72 28.62 5.25
N LEU A 58 -9.54 29.12 5.61
CA LEU A 58 -8.42 29.27 4.69
C LEU A 58 -7.91 27.89 4.28
N LYS A 59 -7.56 27.73 3.01
CA LYS A 59 -6.83 26.55 2.55
C LYS A 59 -5.46 26.54 3.24
N GLN A 60 -5.03 25.35 3.66
CA GLN A 60 -3.76 25.16 4.37
C GLN A 60 -2.57 25.60 3.50
N ARG A 61 -1.46 25.99 4.14
CA ARG A 61 -0.17 26.31 3.49
C ARG A 61 0.30 25.17 2.58
N GLU A 62 1.23 25.51 1.69
CA GLU A 62 1.84 24.59 0.70
C GLU A 62 2.09 23.21 1.30
N PRO A 63 1.67 22.14 0.60
CA PRO A 63 1.88 20.78 1.08
C PRO A 63 3.39 20.50 1.25
N PRO A 64 3.76 19.67 2.24
CA PRO A 64 5.15 19.26 2.44
C PRO A 64 5.74 18.70 1.16
N ARG A 65 7.05 18.88 0.97
CA ARG A 65 7.72 18.34 -0.22
C ARG A 65 7.59 16.82 -0.20
N PRO A 66 7.31 16.15 -1.34
CA PRO A 66 7.12 14.70 -1.40
C PRO A 66 8.25 13.86 -0.76
N GLU A 67 9.45 14.42 -0.71
CA GLU A 67 10.67 13.80 -0.19
C GLU A 67 10.85 13.97 1.32
N GLU A 68 10.11 14.88 1.96
CA GLU A 68 10.21 15.15 3.38
C GLU A 68 9.87 13.91 4.22
N VAL A 69 10.60 13.71 5.31
CA VAL A 69 10.45 12.53 6.17
C VAL A 69 9.41 12.82 7.25
N LEU A 70 8.32 12.04 7.27
CA LEU A 70 7.30 12.10 8.31
C LEU A 70 7.65 11.23 9.51
N TYR A 71 8.38 10.14 9.29
CA TYR A 71 8.80 9.21 10.32
C TYR A 71 10.04 8.45 9.89
N GLN A 72 10.91 8.17 10.85
CA GLN A 72 12.06 7.30 10.65
C GLN A 72 12.40 6.55 11.94
N ASP A 73 12.78 5.28 11.84
CA ASP A 73 13.20 4.46 12.99
C ASP A 73 14.00 3.24 12.54
N SER A 74 14.81 2.69 13.44
CA SER A 74 15.49 1.40 13.25
C SER A 74 14.63 0.28 13.84
N VAL A 75 14.22 -0.66 13.01
CA VAL A 75 13.26 -1.72 13.37
C VAL A 75 13.72 -3.07 12.85
N LEU A 76 13.22 -4.16 13.44
CA LEU A 76 13.40 -5.49 12.89
C LEU A 76 12.36 -5.71 11.79
N GLN A 77 12.82 -6.03 10.58
CA GLN A 77 11.97 -6.42 9.45
C GLN A 77 12.21 -7.89 9.11
N TYR A 78 11.15 -8.65 8.85
CA TYR A 78 11.26 -10.00 8.31
C TYR A 78 11.46 -9.92 6.81
N ASP A 79 12.66 -10.24 6.35
CA ASP A 79 13.03 -10.07 4.94
C ASP A 79 12.73 -11.31 4.08
N ASP A 80 12.96 -11.19 2.77
CA ASP A 80 12.76 -12.29 1.81
C ASP A 80 13.64 -13.52 2.10
N THR A 81 14.71 -13.37 2.91
CA THR A 81 15.56 -14.50 3.33
C THR A 81 14.98 -15.26 4.53
N ARG A 82 13.73 -14.93 4.94
CA ARG A 82 13.02 -15.51 6.08
C ARG A 82 13.75 -15.29 7.40
N LYS A 83 14.45 -14.16 7.51
CA LYS A 83 15.23 -13.79 8.70
C LYS A 83 14.83 -12.39 9.14
N TRP A 84 14.76 -12.21 10.45
CA TRP A 84 14.67 -10.89 11.06
C TRP A 84 16.00 -10.17 10.89
N LYS A 85 15.96 -8.97 10.29
CA LYS A 85 17.13 -8.10 10.14
C LYS A 85 16.77 -6.70 10.55
N GLU A 86 17.73 -6.01 11.15
CA GLU A 86 17.60 -4.60 11.42
C GLU A 86 17.57 -3.81 10.10
N ARG A 87 16.62 -2.88 10.03
CA ARG A 87 16.37 -2.02 8.88
C ARG A 87 16.02 -0.63 9.36
N PHE A 88 16.48 0.36 8.61
CA PHE A 88 16.10 1.73 8.82
C PHE A 88 14.89 2.04 7.96
N VAL A 89 13.74 2.23 8.61
CA VAL A 89 12.46 2.43 7.94
C VAL A 89 12.12 3.91 7.93
N VAL A 90 11.70 4.42 6.78
CA VAL A 90 11.38 5.83 6.55
C VAL A 90 10.00 5.92 5.91
N MET A 91 9.12 6.74 6.47
CA MET A 91 7.87 7.13 5.82
C MET A 91 7.97 8.57 5.33
N ARG A 92 7.74 8.79 4.04
CA ARG A 92 7.84 10.11 3.41
C ARG A 92 6.50 10.83 3.33
N ALA A 93 6.54 12.12 3.04
CA ALA A 93 5.38 12.98 2.84
C ALA A 93 4.52 12.58 1.63
N ASN A 94 5.12 11.92 0.63
CA ASN A 94 4.36 11.22 -0.42
C ASN A 94 3.66 9.93 0.07
N HIS A 95 3.67 9.66 1.37
CA HIS A 95 3.07 8.49 2.03
C HIS A 95 3.60 7.14 1.55
N SER A 96 4.81 7.10 0.97
CA SER A 96 5.52 5.85 0.70
C SER A 96 6.32 5.39 1.92
N LEU A 97 6.40 4.08 2.09
CA LEU A 97 7.18 3.39 3.11
C LEU A 97 8.46 2.86 2.47
N GLU A 98 9.61 3.34 2.93
CA GLU A 98 10.94 2.95 2.45
C GLU A 98 11.67 2.14 3.52
N CYS A 99 12.33 1.06 3.11
CA CYS A 99 13.19 0.24 3.95
C CYS A 99 14.62 0.33 3.43
N HIS A 100 15.51 0.86 4.26
CA HIS A 100 16.93 1.01 4.01
C HIS A 100 17.73 0.00 4.82
N ASP A 101 18.96 -0.30 4.40
CA ASP A 101 19.78 -1.29 5.11
C ASP A 101 20.16 -0.80 6.52
N ASN A 102 20.47 0.48 6.67
CA ASN A 102 20.73 1.15 7.94
C ASN A 102 20.63 2.69 7.80
N GLN A 103 20.70 3.40 8.92
CA GLN A 103 20.59 4.87 8.94
C GLN A 103 21.69 5.56 8.12
N GLU A 104 22.93 5.03 8.14
CA GLU A 104 24.03 5.62 7.39
C GLU A 104 23.80 5.57 5.88
N SER A 105 23.30 4.44 5.38
CA SER A 105 22.97 4.27 3.96
C SER A 105 21.93 5.29 3.51
N PHE A 106 20.92 5.53 4.36
CA PHE A 106 19.92 6.55 4.11
C PHE A 106 20.54 7.95 4.09
N SER A 107 21.35 8.31 5.09
CA SER A 107 22.02 9.62 5.15
C SER A 107 22.98 9.87 3.99
N LYS A 108 23.59 8.82 3.44
CA LYS A 108 24.45 8.88 2.24
C LYS A 108 23.66 8.95 0.92
N GLY A 109 22.33 8.94 0.97
CA GLY A 109 21.47 8.98 -0.22
C GLY A 109 21.43 7.66 -1.00
N VAL A 110 21.78 6.54 -0.38
CA VAL A 110 21.68 5.22 -1.01
C VAL A 110 20.19 4.91 -1.28
N PRO A 111 19.83 4.40 -2.47
CA PRO A 111 18.45 4.03 -2.76
C PRO A 111 17.91 3.00 -1.77
N ALA A 112 16.62 3.15 -1.42
CA ALA A 112 15.93 2.21 -0.54
C ALA A 112 15.96 0.80 -1.13
N ARG A 113 16.19 -0.19 -0.26
CA ARG A 113 16.14 -1.61 -0.63
C ARG A 113 14.74 -2.02 -1.06
N GLN A 114 13.74 -1.45 -0.40
CA GLN A 114 12.35 -1.66 -0.74
C GLN A 114 11.58 -0.37 -0.57
N ARG A 115 10.74 -0.03 -1.54
CA ARG A 115 9.77 1.06 -1.46
C ARG A 115 8.38 0.49 -1.67
N LEU A 116 7.49 0.74 -0.70
CA LEU A 116 6.12 0.24 -0.66
C LEU A 116 5.16 1.42 -0.72
N LEU A 117 4.19 1.33 -1.63
CA LEU A 117 2.99 2.18 -1.61
C LEU A 117 1.90 1.41 -0.89
N PRO A 118 1.51 1.80 0.33
CA PRO A 118 0.59 1.01 1.15
C PRO A 118 -0.89 1.16 0.74
N SER A 119 -1.16 1.49 -0.53
CA SER A 119 -2.51 1.64 -1.09
C SER A 119 -3.30 0.32 -0.99
N GLY A 120 -4.52 0.39 -0.46
CA GLY A 120 -5.38 -0.77 -0.20
C GLY A 120 -4.87 -1.69 0.92
N GLY A 121 -3.82 -1.30 1.63
CA GLY A 121 -3.20 -2.10 2.68
C GLY A 121 -4.02 -2.14 3.98
N VAL A 122 -3.74 -3.16 4.81
CA VAL A 122 -4.31 -3.31 6.15
C VAL A 122 -3.19 -3.55 7.15
N VAL A 123 -3.22 -2.82 8.27
CA VAL A 123 -2.24 -2.96 9.36
C VAL A 123 -2.86 -3.77 10.48
N LEU A 124 -2.17 -4.82 10.91
CA LEU A 124 -2.58 -5.69 12.00
C LEU A 124 -1.46 -5.83 13.02
N THR A 125 -1.82 -6.06 14.28
CA THR A 125 -0.86 -6.20 15.40
C THR A 125 -1.02 -7.52 16.17
N SER A 126 -2.01 -8.33 15.79
CA SER A 126 -2.26 -9.67 16.33
C SER A 126 -2.10 -10.66 15.19
N GLU A 127 -1.42 -11.76 15.49
CA GLU A 127 -1.17 -12.84 14.53
C GLU A 127 -2.48 -13.54 14.16
N GLU A 128 -3.35 -13.77 15.13
CA GLU A 128 -4.64 -14.44 14.94
C GLU A 128 -5.50 -13.69 13.92
N LYS A 129 -5.53 -12.35 14.01
CA LYS A 129 -6.24 -11.51 13.04
C LYS A 129 -5.60 -11.55 11.66
N TYR A 130 -4.28 -11.65 11.59
CA TYR A 130 -3.56 -11.76 10.32
C TYR A 130 -3.85 -13.09 9.63
N THR A 131 -3.69 -14.20 10.35
CA THR A 131 -3.96 -15.55 9.84
C THR A 131 -5.41 -15.67 9.38
N ALA A 132 -6.38 -15.22 10.17
CA ALA A 132 -7.79 -15.24 9.78
C ALA A 132 -8.07 -14.43 8.49
N LEU A 133 -7.37 -13.31 8.28
CA LEU A 133 -7.49 -12.52 7.06
C LEU A 133 -6.89 -13.25 5.85
N VAL A 134 -5.73 -13.88 6.02
CA VAL A 134 -5.07 -14.67 4.98
C VAL A 134 -5.92 -15.87 4.58
N ASP A 135 -6.45 -16.61 5.55
CA ASP A 135 -7.30 -17.79 5.32
C ASP A 135 -8.58 -17.41 4.57
N LYS A 136 -9.17 -16.26 4.91
CA LYS A 136 -10.34 -15.73 4.18
C LYS A 136 -10.02 -15.39 2.72
N ALA A 137 -8.81 -14.92 2.44
CA ALA A 137 -8.39 -14.58 1.09
C ALA A 137 -8.10 -15.82 0.23
N PHE A 138 -7.79 -16.96 0.86
CA PHE A 138 -7.49 -18.23 0.20
C PHE A 138 -8.24 -19.38 0.88
N PRO A 139 -9.58 -19.43 0.76
CA PRO A 139 -10.36 -20.50 1.35
C PRO A 139 -9.92 -21.84 0.74
N ASP A 140 -9.65 -22.83 1.59
CA ASP A 140 -9.33 -24.18 1.14
C ASP A 140 -10.56 -24.78 0.40
N PRO A 141 -10.43 -25.14 -0.90
CA PRO A 141 -11.53 -25.71 -1.65
C PRO A 141 -12.07 -27.04 -1.09
N TYR A 142 -11.32 -27.72 -0.21
CA TYR A 142 -11.72 -29.01 0.38
C TYR A 142 -12.18 -28.91 1.84
N GLY A 143 -12.16 -27.73 2.45
CA GLY A 143 -12.61 -27.52 3.83
C GLY A 143 -11.82 -28.30 4.89
N LEU A 144 -10.63 -28.81 4.55
CA LEU A 144 -9.73 -29.46 5.48
C LEU A 144 -9.06 -28.37 6.30
N LYS A 145 -9.67 -28.02 7.44
CA LYS A 145 -8.97 -27.31 8.50
C LYS A 145 -7.88 -28.23 9.02
N GLU A 146 -6.72 -28.23 8.37
CA GLU A 146 -5.54 -28.87 8.90
C GLU A 146 -5.22 -28.15 10.23
N GLU A 147 -5.21 -28.94 11.31
CA GLU A 147 -4.87 -28.52 12.67
C GLU A 147 -3.56 -27.72 12.63
N THR A 148 -3.68 -26.43 12.92
CA THR A 148 -2.58 -25.51 13.24
C THR A 148 -1.41 -25.53 12.25
N SER A 149 -1.60 -24.97 11.05
CA SER A 149 -0.48 -24.63 10.18
C SER A 149 0.55 -23.80 10.94
N PRO A 150 1.86 -24.09 10.85
CA PRO A 150 2.88 -23.35 11.58
C PRO A 150 2.82 -21.86 11.24
N PRO A 151 3.11 -20.98 12.20
CA PRO A 151 3.00 -19.54 12.03
C PRO A 151 3.83 -19.08 10.83
N VAL A 152 3.25 -18.22 9.99
CA VAL A 152 3.89 -17.74 8.75
C VAL A 152 5.20 -17.01 9.08
N VAL A 153 5.26 -16.34 10.23
CA VAL A 153 6.43 -15.65 10.75
C VAL A 153 6.52 -15.86 12.26
N VAL A 154 7.64 -16.41 12.74
CA VAL A 154 7.90 -16.52 14.18
C VAL A 154 8.47 -15.19 14.68
N VAL A 155 7.69 -14.45 15.47
CA VAL A 155 8.10 -13.16 16.05
C VAL A 155 9.12 -13.39 17.18
N PRO A 156 10.20 -12.57 17.29
CA PRO A 156 11.16 -12.72 18.37
C PRO A 156 10.49 -12.47 19.74
N PRO A 157 10.92 -13.17 20.82
CA PRO A 157 10.29 -13.06 22.12
C PRO A 157 10.42 -11.65 22.71
N GLY A 158 9.36 -11.19 23.39
CA GLY A 158 9.33 -9.86 24.02
C GLY A 158 9.26 -8.69 23.04
N GLN A 159 9.00 -8.94 21.75
CA GLN A 159 8.80 -7.90 20.75
C GLN A 159 7.32 -7.73 20.39
N PHE A 160 6.99 -6.57 19.83
CA PHE A 160 5.66 -6.17 19.43
C PHE A 160 5.56 -6.15 17.90
N PRO A 161 4.83 -7.09 17.28
CA PRO A 161 4.78 -7.22 15.82
C PRO A 161 3.78 -6.27 15.16
N VAL A 162 4.07 -5.92 13.91
CA VAL A 162 3.17 -5.24 12.96
C VAL A 162 3.18 -6.01 11.64
N TYR A 163 1.99 -6.41 11.20
CA TYR A 163 1.74 -7.10 9.94
C TYR A 163 1.11 -6.10 8.97
N LEU A 164 1.77 -5.84 7.84
CA LEU A 164 1.25 -5.03 6.75
C LEU A 164 0.82 -5.95 5.62
N ARG A 165 -0.50 -6.19 5.52
CA ARG A 165 -1.11 -6.91 4.40
C ARG A 165 -1.27 -5.97 3.22
N LEU A 166 -0.77 -6.34 2.05
CA LEU A 166 -0.94 -5.55 0.82
C LEU A 166 -1.71 -6.34 -0.25
N PRO A 167 -2.70 -5.74 -0.93
CA PRO A 167 -3.40 -6.41 -2.02
C PRO A 167 -2.45 -6.60 -3.20
N TYR A 168 -2.47 -7.80 -3.78
CA TYR A 168 -1.69 -8.18 -4.97
C TYR A 168 -0.16 -8.00 -4.84
N ARG A 169 0.36 -7.79 -3.63
CA ARG A 169 1.79 -7.63 -3.32
C ARG A 169 2.17 -8.56 -2.17
N ARG A 170 3.47 -8.66 -1.88
CA ARG A 170 3.94 -9.36 -0.69
C ARG A 170 3.65 -8.53 0.55
N ASP A 171 3.30 -9.24 1.61
CA ASP A 171 3.12 -8.64 2.93
C ASP A 171 4.47 -8.28 3.53
N ALA A 172 4.47 -7.25 4.36
CA ALA A 172 5.65 -6.81 5.09
C ALA A 172 5.41 -7.00 6.59
N TYR A 173 6.45 -7.46 7.30
CA TYR A 173 6.38 -7.75 8.72
C TYR A 173 7.46 -6.98 9.45
N PHE A 174 7.06 -6.30 10.51
CA PHE A 174 7.93 -5.50 11.37
C PHE A 174 7.78 -5.94 12.81
N SER A 175 8.83 -5.76 13.60
CA SER A 175 8.87 -6.11 15.01
C SER A 175 9.61 -5.01 15.78
N PHE A 176 9.01 -4.60 16.89
CA PHE A 176 9.46 -3.47 17.70
C PHE A 176 9.79 -3.92 19.11
N PRO A 177 10.84 -3.37 19.74
CA PRO A 177 11.19 -3.71 21.12
C PRO A 177 10.27 -3.06 22.15
N GLN A 178 9.52 -2.01 21.76
CA GLN A 178 8.67 -1.23 22.65
C GLN A 178 7.29 -1.01 22.03
N GLU A 179 6.24 -1.11 22.85
CA GLU A 179 4.86 -0.93 22.40
C GLU A 179 4.59 0.49 21.91
N ASP A 180 5.16 1.51 22.56
CA ASP A 180 4.95 2.91 22.16
C ASP A 180 5.52 3.22 20.77
N ARG A 181 6.67 2.62 20.45
CA ARG A 181 7.25 2.70 19.10
C ARG A 181 6.36 1.99 18.09
N ARG A 182 5.87 0.79 18.42
CA ARG A 182 4.89 0.07 17.59
C ARG A 182 3.64 0.91 17.34
N ALA A 183 3.07 1.50 18.38
CA ALA A 183 1.84 2.29 18.31
C ALA A 183 2.03 3.54 17.44
N THR A 184 3.18 4.21 17.57
CA THR A 184 3.56 5.36 16.76
C THR A 184 3.68 4.96 15.29
N PHE A 185 4.44 3.90 15.00
CA PHE A 185 4.57 3.37 13.63
C PHE A 185 3.22 2.99 13.03
N ARG A 186 2.38 2.26 13.77
CA ARG A 186 1.03 1.87 13.35
C ARG A 186 0.16 3.07 13.01
N SER A 187 0.19 4.12 13.85
CA SER A 187 -0.61 5.33 13.64
C SER A 187 -0.22 6.03 12.34
N ILE A 188 1.09 6.25 12.14
CA ILE A 188 1.61 6.93 10.95
C ILE A 188 1.36 6.09 9.70
N LEU A 189 1.61 4.78 9.74
CA LEU A 189 1.36 3.88 8.62
C LEU A 189 -0.12 3.82 8.24
N THR A 190 -1.03 3.82 9.21
CA THR A 190 -2.47 3.91 8.96
C THR A 190 -2.83 5.23 8.30
N GLY A 191 -2.21 6.33 8.73
CA GLY A 191 -2.30 7.64 8.09
C GLY A 191 -1.83 7.60 6.63
N CYS A 192 -0.70 6.95 6.34
CA CYS A 192 -0.17 6.78 4.99
C CYS A 192 -1.11 5.97 4.09
N ILE A 193 -1.65 4.85 4.58
CA ILE A 193 -2.65 4.03 3.86
C ILE A 193 -3.86 4.88 3.49
N ARG A 194 -4.41 5.61 4.46
CA ARG A 194 -5.58 6.46 4.24
C ARG A 194 -5.31 7.50 3.15
N HIS A 195 -4.19 8.21 3.23
CA HIS A 195 -3.83 9.21 2.21
C HIS A 195 -3.67 8.57 0.83
N GLN A 196 -2.94 7.46 0.73
CA GLN A 196 -2.76 6.74 -0.53
C GLN A 196 -4.08 6.28 -1.15
N ASN A 197 -5.04 5.85 -0.33
CA ASN A 197 -6.38 5.48 -0.79
C ASN A 197 -7.16 6.69 -1.31
N HIS A 198 -7.05 7.85 -0.67
CA HIS A 198 -7.71 9.09 -1.11
C HIS A 198 -7.03 9.73 -2.33
N SER A 199 -5.70 9.72 -2.42
CA SER A 199 -4.98 10.25 -3.57
C SER A 199 -5.34 9.53 -4.87
N MET A 200 -5.58 8.21 -4.81
CA MET A 200 -6.08 7.43 -5.95
C MET A 200 -7.48 7.87 -6.41
N LEU A 201 -8.32 8.37 -5.50
CA LEU A 201 -9.64 8.90 -5.83
C LEU A 201 -9.57 10.32 -6.40
N HIS A 202 -8.62 11.14 -5.93
CA HIS A 202 -8.48 12.53 -6.36
C HIS A 202 -7.68 12.70 -7.66
N LEU A 203 -6.73 11.79 -7.95
CA LEU A 203 -5.98 11.80 -9.21
C LEU A 203 -6.91 11.62 -10.43
N GLY A 204 -8.03 10.90 -10.28
CA GLY A 204 -9.07 10.81 -11.31
C GLY A 204 -9.78 12.13 -11.63
N VAL A 205 -9.66 13.13 -10.75
CA VAL A 205 -10.23 14.48 -10.93
C VAL A 205 -9.16 15.48 -11.41
N LEU A 206 -7.90 15.28 -11.03
CA LEU A 206 -6.80 16.21 -11.33
C LEU A 206 -6.00 15.90 -12.62
N THR A 207 -6.06 14.68 -13.18
CA THR A 207 -5.48 14.42 -14.51
C THR A 207 -6.37 14.90 -15.67
N LEU A 208 -7.39 15.71 -15.37
CA LEU A 208 -8.33 16.28 -16.35
C LEU A 208 -7.82 17.56 -17.02
N THR A 209 -6.53 17.87 -16.90
CA THR A 209 -5.89 18.90 -17.74
C THR A 209 -5.05 18.19 -18.79
N PRO A 210 -5.49 18.12 -20.05
CA PRO A 210 -4.55 17.81 -21.13
C PRO A 210 -3.49 18.92 -21.17
N ASP A 211 -2.21 18.53 -21.22
CA ASP A 211 -1.13 19.47 -21.53
C ASP A 211 -1.39 20.11 -22.91
N PRO A 212 -0.98 21.38 -23.11
CA PRO A 212 -1.31 22.19 -24.28
C PRO A 212 -0.77 21.67 -25.61
#